data_AF-A0A534WND1-F1
#
_entry.id   AF-A0A534WND1-F1
#
_cell.length_a   1.000
_cell.length_b   1.000
_cell.length_c   1.000
_cell.angle_alpha   90.00
_cell.angle_beta   90.00
_cell.angle_gamma   90.00
#
_symmetry.space_group_name_H-M   'P 1'
#
loop_
_entity.id
_entity.type
_entity.pdbx_description
1 polymer ?
#
loop_
_entity_poly.entity_id
_entity_poly.type
_entity_poly.pdbx_seq_one_letter_code
_entity_poly.pdbx_strand_id
1 'polypeptide(L)'
;MARPIVATMLGLTLDVAVADGQGPEPPLVVRKVRVESVGDGRRVMITLNRAPDGGRGSRLDNPLRLEIDIDGPPAEAGQEPFPVMDEVVSGVRARAREGGPSIVLRPQTENVCC
;
A
#
# COMPACT_ATOMS: atom_id res chain seq x y z
N MET A 1 30.69 -14.67 17.14
CA MET A 1 30.96 -15.97 17.79
C MET A 1 29.65 -16.76 17.77
N ALA A 2 29.55 -17.74 16.87
CA ALA A 2 28.33 -18.52 16.65
C ALA A 2 28.21 -19.64 17.70
N ARG A 3 27.01 -19.88 18.24
CA ARG A 3 26.70 -21.07 19.03
C ARG A 3 25.64 -21.88 18.27
N PRO A 4 25.92 -23.12 17.87
CA PRO A 4 24.95 -23.94 17.15
C PRO A 4 23.92 -24.53 18.13
N ILE A 5 22.65 -24.56 17.72
CA ILE A 5 21.65 -25.44 18.33
C ILE A 5 21.59 -26.70 17.45
N VAL A 6 22.05 -27.81 18.01
CA VAL A 6 22.03 -29.13 17.36
C VAL A 6 20.71 -29.80 17.72
N ALA A 7 19.82 -29.98 16.74
CA ALA A 7 18.64 -30.83 16.87
C ALA A 7 18.89 -32.13 16.10
N THR A 8 19.26 -33.19 16.82
CA THR A 8 19.55 -34.51 16.25
C THR A 8 18.27 -35.33 16.13
N MET A 9 17.43 -35.05 15.14
CA MET A 9 16.37 -35.97 14.71
C MET A 9 16.08 -35.71 13.22
N LEU A 10 16.32 -36.71 12.38
CA LEU A 10 16.27 -36.69 10.90
C LEU A 10 17.47 -36.00 10.23
N GLY A 11 18.36 -36.81 9.66
CA GLY A 11 19.55 -36.40 8.89
C GLY A 11 19.22 -35.64 7.60
N LEU A 12 18.69 -34.43 7.75
CA LEU A 12 18.47 -33.44 6.71
C LEU A 12 19.22 -32.17 7.13
N THR A 13 20.29 -31.82 6.42
CA THR A 13 20.91 -30.50 6.54
C THR A 13 20.11 -29.52 5.68
N LEU A 14 19.40 -28.60 6.34
CA LEU A 14 18.81 -27.42 5.72
C LEU A 14 19.84 -26.28 5.76
N ASP A 15 20.50 -26.02 4.64
CA ASP A 15 21.25 -24.79 4.43
C ASP A 15 20.28 -23.69 3.98
N VAL A 16 19.71 -22.96 4.94
CA VAL A 16 19.02 -21.71 4.65
C VAL A 16 20.05 -20.59 4.71
N ALA A 17 20.59 -20.22 3.56
CA ALA A 17 21.34 -18.98 3.42
C ALA A 17 20.35 -17.83 3.23
N VAL A 18 19.99 -17.15 4.32
CA VAL A 18 19.49 -15.77 4.21
C VAL A 18 20.73 -14.95 3.89
N ALA A 19 20.84 -14.49 2.64
CA ALA A 19 21.79 -13.45 2.33
C ALA A 19 21.32 -12.19 3.07
N ASP A 20 21.90 -11.94 4.25
CA ASP A 20 21.76 -10.68 4.98
C ASP A 20 22.43 -9.56 4.18
N GLY A 21 21.78 -9.16 3.08
CA GLY A 21 22.01 -7.90 2.41
C GLY A 21 20.96 -6.90 2.88
N GLN A 22 20.76 -6.73 4.19
CA GLN A 22 19.56 -6.04 4.68
C GLN A 22 19.93 -4.90 5.63
N GLY A 23 20.35 -3.78 5.03
CA GLY A 23 19.78 -2.51 5.51
C GLY A 23 18.26 -2.55 5.30
N PRO A 24 17.45 -1.86 6.12
CA PRO A 24 16.01 -1.80 5.89
C PRO A 24 15.76 -1.37 4.44
N GLU A 25 15.04 -2.21 3.71
CA GLU A 25 14.63 -1.89 2.35
C GLU A 25 13.90 -0.54 2.38
N PRO A 26 14.26 0.43 1.51
CA PRO A 26 13.72 1.77 1.62
C PRO A 26 12.18 1.71 1.55
N PRO A 27 11.50 2.48 2.40
CA PRO A 27 10.05 2.41 2.54
C PRO A 27 9.36 2.70 1.20
N LEU A 28 8.21 2.08 0.98
CA LEU A 28 7.40 2.40 -0.18
C LEU A 28 6.77 3.78 0.03
N VAL A 29 7.06 4.72 -0.87
CA VAL A 29 6.60 6.11 -0.78
C VAL A 29 5.66 6.42 -1.93
N VAL A 30 4.45 6.85 -1.59
CA VAL A 30 3.54 7.42 -2.59
C VAL A 30 4.00 8.83 -2.91
N ARG A 31 4.42 9.04 -4.17
CA ARG A 31 4.91 10.34 -4.66
C ARG A 31 3.79 11.23 -5.15
N LYS A 32 2.81 10.64 -5.82
CA LYS A 32 1.73 11.38 -6.45
C LYS A 32 0.51 10.51 -6.59
N VAL A 33 -0.66 11.12 -6.42
CA VAL A 33 -1.94 10.55 -6.83
C VAL A 33 -2.56 11.48 -7.85
N ARG A 34 -3.11 10.91 -8.92
CA ARG A 34 -3.95 11.61 -9.90
C ARG A 34 -5.25 10.86 -10.05
N VAL A 35 -6.31 11.60 -10.31
CA VAL A 35 -7.61 11.05 -10.69
C VAL A 35 -7.92 11.57 -12.07
N GLU A 36 -8.26 10.66 -12.97
CA GLU A 36 -8.59 10.96 -14.37
C GLU A 36 -9.99 10.46 -14.68
N SER A 37 -10.73 11.21 -15.49
CA SER A 37 -12.03 10.76 -16.00
C SER A 37 -11.83 9.74 -17.10
N VAL A 38 -12.53 8.60 -17.03
CA VAL A 38 -12.49 7.54 -18.05
C VAL A 38 -13.90 7.05 -18.29
N GLY A 39 -14.50 7.46 -19.41
CA GLY A 39 -15.93 7.27 -19.67
C GLY A 39 -16.76 7.86 -18.52
N ASP A 40 -17.71 7.07 -18.01
CA ASP A 40 -18.55 7.45 -16.86
C ASP A 40 -17.87 7.25 -15.51
N GLY A 41 -16.62 6.76 -15.50
CA GLY A 41 -15.89 6.39 -14.30
C GLY A 41 -14.72 7.32 -13.97
N ARG A 42 -13.97 6.90 -12.95
CA ARG A 42 -12.70 7.49 -12.54
C ARG A 42 -11.59 6.45 -12.54
N ARG A 43 -10.44 6.84 -13.07
CA ARG A 43 -9.18 6.09 -12.98
C ARG A 43 -8.27 6.79 -11.98
N VAL A 44 -7.78 6.03 -11.01
CA VAL A 44 -6.80 6.51 -10.03
C VAL A 44 -5.42 6.07 -10.49
N MET A 45 -4.50 7.03 -10.66
CA MET A 45 -3.10 6.77 -10.96
C MET A 45 -2.24 7.11 -9.75
N ILE A 46 -1.52 6.10 -9.25
CA ILE A 46 -0.63 6.22 -8.09
C ILE A 46 0.80 6.09 -8.58
N THR A 47 1.62 7.12 -8.34
CA THR A 47 3.05 7.11 -8.63
C THR A 47 3.81 6.75 -7.35
N LEU A 48 4.56 5.66 -7.40
CA LEU A 48 5.38 5.16 -6.30
C LEU A 48 6.86 5.47 -6.55
N ASN A 49 7.69 5.46 -5.50
CA ASN A 49 9.14 5.58 -5.62
C ASN A 49 9.82 4.34 -6.22
N ARG A 50 9.11 3.22 -6.29
CA ARG A 50 9.55 1.94 -6.86
C ARG A 50 8.33 1.12 -7.28
N ALA A 51 8.55 0.03 -8.00
CA ALA A 51 7.49 -0.91 -8.30
C ALA A 51 6.95 -1.55 -7.00
N PRO A 52 5.63 -1.73 -6.88
CA PRO A 52 5.04 -2.52 -5.81
C PRO A 52 5.16 -4.02 -6.11
N ASP A 53 5.10 -4.84 -5.08
CA ASP A 53 5.11 -6.30 -5.22
C ASP A 53 3.74 -6.84 -5.66
N GLY A 54 2.69 -6.06 -5.38
CA GLY A 54 1.31 -6.39 -5.68
C GLY A 54 0.36 -5.28 -5.26
N GLY A 55 -0.94 -5.49 -5.49
CA GLY A 55 -1.95 -4.58 -4.99
C GLY A 55 -3.36 -5.14 -5.10
N ARG A 56 -4.23 -4.65 -4.21
CA ARG A 56 -5.64 -5.05 -4.14
C ARG A 56 -6.52 -3.85 -3.82
N GLY A 57 -7.55 -3.66 -4.62
CA GLY A 57 -8.62 -2.69 -4.35
C GLY A 57 -9.80 -3.35 -3.64
N SER A 58 -10.32 -2.69 -2.61
CA SER A 58 -11.53 -3.09 -1.88
C SER A 58 -12.46 -1.88 -1.71
N ARG A 59 -13.72 -2.05 -2.12
CA ARG A 59 -14.77 -1.09 -1.80
C ARG A 59 -15.32 -1.41 -0.42
N LEU A 60 -15.36 -0.41 0.45
CA LEU A 60 -15.97 -0.50 1.76
C LEU A 60 -17.20 0.40 1.77
N ASP A 61 -18.34 -0.20 2.07
CA ASP A 61 -19.58 0.52 2.27
C ASP A 61 -19.70 0.87 3.77
N ASN A 62 -20.15 2.10 4.06
CA ASN A 62 -20.33 2.67 5.41
C ASN A 62 -19.04 2.99 6.24
N PRO A 63 -18.52 4.24 6.18
CA PRO A 63 -18.76 5.23 5.12
C PRO A 63 -18.14 4.73 3.81
N LEU A 64 -18.78 5.08 2.68
CA LEU A 64 -18.32 4.71 1.35
C LEU A 64 -16.87 5.18 1.15
N ARG A 65 -15.97 4.25 0.88
CA ARG A 65 -14.57 4.51 0.59
C ARG A 65 -13.97 3.39 -0.27
N LEU A 66 -12.98 3.75 -1.07
CA LEU A 66 -12.16 2.79 -1.80
C LEU A 66 -10.81 2.70 -1.07
N GLU A 67 -10.43 1.49 -0.67
CA GLU A 67 -9.13 1.19 -0.09
C GLU A 67 -8.31 0.40 -1.11
N ILE A 68 -7.09 0.85 -1.38
CA ILE A 68 -6.14 0.17 -2.26
C ILE A 68 -4.93 -0.20 -1.43
N ASP A 69 -4.82 -1.47 -1.09
CA ASP A 69 -3.66 -2.01 -0.41
C ASP A 69 -2.58 -2.30 -1.44
N ILE A 70 -1.36 -1.84 -1.18
CA ILE A 70 -0.21 -2.01 -2.04
C ILE A 70 0.78 -2.87 -1.27
N ASP A 71 1.14 -4.02 -1.86
CA ASP A 71 2.08 -4.93 -1.25
C ASP A 71 3.52 -4.43 -1.48
N GLY A 72 4.31 -4.39 -0.41
CA GLY A 72 5.70 -3.97 -0.45
C GLY A 72 6.28 -3.65 0.94
N PRO A 73 7.49 -3.04 0.98
CA PRO A 73 8.08 -2.58 2.23
C PRO A 73 7.14 -1.63 2.98
N PRO A 74 7.11 -1.67 4.32
CA PRO A 74 6.30 -0.77 5.12
C PRO A 74 6.52 0.68 4.70
N ALA A 75 5.41 1.41 4.50
CA ALA A 75 5.48 2.83 4.15
C ALA A 75 5.91 3.67 5.36
N GLU A 76 6.44 4.86 5.07
CA GLU A 76 6.65 5.85 6.13
C GLU A 76 5.31 6.27 6.76
N ALA A 77 5.28 6.33 8.09
CA ALA A 77 4.12 6.78 8.82
C ALA A 77 3.84 8.27 8.56
N GLY A 78 2.58 8.63 8.37
CA GLY A 78 2.15 10.04 8.37
C GLY A 78 2.33 10.80 7.06
N GLN A 79 2.31 10.13 5.90
CA GLN A 79 2.26 10.85 4.62
C GLN A 79 1.06 11.82 4.57
N GLU A 80 1.33 13.06 4.19
CA GLU A 80 0.30 14.09 4.06
C GLU A 80 -0.79 13.68 3.05
N PRO A 81 -2.03 14.15 3.22
CA PRO A 81 -3.08 13.95 2.23
C PRO A 81 -2.65 14.45 0.85
N PHE A 82 -2.97 13.70 -0.19
CA PHE A 82 -2.67 14.09 -1.57
C PHE A 82 -3.78 15.02 -2.07
N PRO A 83 -3.47 16.27 -2.46
CA PRO A 83 -4.47 17.16 -3.00
C PRO A 83 -4.96 16.59 -4.34
N VAL A 84 -6.27 16.40 -4.44
CA VAL A 84 -6.95 16.01 -5.67
C VAL A 84 -8.11 16.97 -5.86
N MET A 85 -8.23 17.55 -7.05
CA MET A 85 -9.38 18.36 -7.46
C MET A 85 -10.20 17.52 -8.44
N ASP A 86 -11.24 16.85 -7.96
CA ASP A 86 -12.15 16.03 -8.76
C ASP A 86 -13.59 16.14 -8.22
N GLU A 87 -14.56 16.08 -9.12
CA GLU A 87 -16.00 16.21 -8.80
C GLU A 87 -16.58 14.97 -8.09
N VAL A 88 -15.89 13.83 -8.11
CA VAL A 88 -16.32 12.57 -7.48
C VAL A 88 -15.46 12.17 -6.28
N VAL A 89 -14.21 12.64 -6.21
CA VAL A 89 -13.27 12.30 -5.12
C VAL A 89 -13.02 13.51 -4.21
N SER A 90 -13.39 13.40 -2.92
CA SER A 90 -13.20 14.46 -1.92
C SER A 90 -11.82 14.44 -1.26
N GLY A 91 -11.08 13.33 -1.38
CA GLY A 91 -9.70 13.30 -0.93
C GLY A 91 -9.06 11.94 -0.97
N VAL A 92 -7.72 11.95 -0.98
CA VAL A 92 -6.88 10.76 -0.98
C VAL A 92 -5.84 10.88 0.13
N ARG A 93 -5.65 9.80 0.90
CA ARG A 93 -4.58 9.71 1.91
C ARG A 93 -3.89 8.36 1.85
N ALA A 94 -2.59 8.34 2.13
CA ALA A 94 -1.86 7.10 2.40
C ALA A 94 -1.86 6.79 3.90
N ARG A 95 -1.90 5.51 4.23
CA ARG A 95 -1.79 4.98 5.58
C ARG A 95 -0.71 3.90 5.59
N ALA A 96 0.11 3.89 6.64
CA ALA A 96 0.98 2.76 6.90
C ALA A 96 0.13 1.54 7.28
N ARG A 97 0.50 0.38 6.75
CA ARG A 97 -0.09 -0.93 7.02
C ARG A 97 1.04 -1.97 7.00
N GLU A 98 0.87 -3.06 7.75
CA GLU A 98 1.78 -4.21 7.65
C GLU A 98 1.70 -4.82 6.24
N GLY A 99 2.86 -5.00 5.61
CA GLY A 99 2.96 -5.48 4.23
C GLY A 99 2.79 -4.38 3.17
N GLY A 100 2.88 -3.10 3.54
CA GLY A 100 2.93 -1.96 2.60
C GLY A 100 1.81 -0.94 2.82
N PRO A 101 1.82 0.21 2.11
CA PRO A 101 0.85 1.27 2.29
C PRO A 101 -0.56 0.87 1.84
N SER A 102 -1.55 1.44 2.52
CA SER A 102 -2.95 1.44 2.07
C SER A 102 -3.36 2.85 1.65
N ILE A 103 -3.93 3.00 0.46
CA ILE A 103 -4.44 4.26 -0.07
C ILE A 103 -5.94 4.30 0.13
N VAL A 104 -6.41 5.28 0.88
CA VAL A 104 -7.84 5.48 1.16
C VAL A 104 -8.33 6.66 0.33
N LEU A 105 -9.25 6.38 -0.59
CA LEU A 105 -9.99 7.38 -1.34
C LEU A 105 -11.37 7.56 -0.74
N ARG A 106 -11.73 8.82 -0.51
CA ARG A 106 -13.08 9.21 -0.10
C ARG A 106 -13.80 9.83 -1.29
N PRO A 107 -15.01 9.37 -1.62
CA PRO A 107 -15.84 10.05 -2.60
C PRO A 107 -16.32 11.40 -2.05
N GLN A 108 -16.70 12.31 -2.93
CA GLN A 108 -17.50 13.48 -2.58
C GLN A 108 -18.82 12.97 -1.99
N THR A 109 -19.02 13.27 -0.72
CA THR A 109 -20.33 13.14 -0.08
C THR A 109 -21.09 14.44 -0.31
N GLU A 110 -21.54 14.67 -1.54
CA GLU A 110 -22.57 15.67 -1.81
C GLU A 110 -23.73 15.05 -2.60
N ASN A 111 -24.86 14.96 -1.90
CA ASN A 111 -26.24 15.04 -2.39
C ASN A 111 -26.72 14.01 -3.43
N VAL A 112 -26.98 12.78 -2.97
CA VAL A 112 -28.23 12.12 -3.42
C VAL A 112 -29.38 12.74 -2.60
N CYS A 113 -29.68 14.00 -2.89
CA CYS A 113 -30.98 14.58 -2.62
C CYS A 113 -31.60 14.85 -3.98
N CYS A 114 -32.32 13.86 -4.51
CA CYS A 114 -33.38 13.99 -5.48
C CYS A 114 -34.42 12.93 -5.13
#